data_AF-A0A7C2XUB0-F1
#
_entry.id   AF-A0A7C2XUB0-F1
#
_cell.length_a   1.000
_cell.length_b   1.000
_cell.length_c   1.000
_cell.angle_alpha   90.00
_cell.angle_beta   90.00
_cell.angle_gamma   90.00
#
_symmetry.space_group_name_H-M   'P 1'
#
loop_
_entity.id
_entity.type
_entity.pdbx_description
1 polymer ?
#
loop_
_entity_poly.entity_id
_entity_poly.type
_entity_poly.pdbx_seq_one_letter_code
_entity_poly.pdbx_strand_id
1 'polypeptide(L)'
;MWAAPDFGRSSLWCRAQQGPSEAPQQVGELVPGARVEREIGGAEVHVYRLALAAGQYVRVGVEQRGIDVVVRLFGPDGRQIVEVNSPTGTQGTEVVSHVADVEGSYRLEVQPLEKDAPKGRYEIRIEELRQASAQDQTRIAAERAFAEAELLTAQGTAESLRRAIAKYEEAARLFHALGDRQQAARCFLTVGVIFIRLSEYRNALEYLSQALSIFRAIGNRAEEARTLYTIGLVYAALGEKQKTLEYLTQALPIFRAVGDREGEAATLTSIGLVYDNLGERQKALEYYTQALPILRAVGNRAWEAITLAGIGRVYDDLGEMQKALEYYSQALSLHRAVGNRASEATTLSDIGSVYAALGERQKALEYYTQALPILRAVGNREGEAATLYNIGLVYDNLGEKQKALEYYIQALSLHRAVGNRAEEARTLYNIGL
;
A
#
# COMPACT_ATOMS: atom_id res chain seq x y z
N MET A 1 -2.75 0.27 18.08
CA MET A 1 -3.28 1.21 17.07
C MET A 1 -2.96 0.64 15.69
N TRP A 2 -3.97 0.22 14.93
CA TRP A 2 -3.79 -0.37 13.60
C TRP A 2 -3.40 0.74 12.61
N ALA A 3 -2.13 0.82 12.23
CA ALA A 3 -1.74 1.58 11.05
C ALA A 3 -2.05 0.72 9.83
N ALA A 4 -2.96 1.18 8.97
CA ALA A 4 -3.13 0.58 7.65
C ALA A 4 -1.77 0.58 6.91
N PRO A 5 -1.47 -0.44 6.08
CA PRO A 5 -0.28 -0.41 5.24
C PRO A 5 -0.27 0.87 4.40
N ASP A 6 0.81 1.64 4.48
CA ASP A 6 1.01 2.84 3.66
C ASP A 6 1.22 2.38 2.21
N PHE A 7 0.15 2.42 1.40
CA PHE A 7 0.23 2.23 -0.04
C PHE A 7 0.71 3.52 -0.68
N GLY A 8 2.02 3.60 -0.93
CA GLY A 8 2.62 4.48 -1.92
C GLY A 8 2.79 5.95 -1.51
N ARG A 9 4.03 6.29 -1.13
CA ARG A 9 4.58 7.62 -1.36
C ARG A 9 5.79 7.50 -2.29
N SER A 10 5.57 7.68 -3.59
CA SER A 10 6.59 8.20 -4.50
C SER A 10 6.13 9.59 -4.93
N SER A 11 6.50 10.59 -4.14
CA SER A 11 6.33 12.00 -4.47
C SER A 11 7.59 12.47 -5.19
N LEU A 12 7.54 12.67 -6.51
CA LEU A 12 8.49 13.52 -7.22
C LEU A 12 7.79 14.29 -8.34
N TRP A 13 7.28 15.48 -7.99
CA TRP A 13 7.01 16.53 -8.97
C TRP A 13 8.15 17.53 -8.91
N CYS A 14 8.82 17.80 -10.03
CA CYS A 14 9.56 19.04 -10.22
C CYS A 14 9.49 19.48 -11.70
N ARG A 15 9.13 20.75 -11.91
CA ARG A 15 8.97 21.38 -13.23
C ARG A 15 10.33 21.60 -13.92
N ALA A 16 10.37 21.19 -15.19
CA ALA A 16 11.04 21.76 -16.36
C ALA A 16 12.35 22.56 -16.19
N GLN A 17 13.43 22.01 -16.78
CA GLN A 17 14.26 22.74 -17.74
C GLN A 17 14.41 21.90 -19.01
N GLN A 18 14.10 22.51 -20.16
CA GLN A 18 14.32 21.92 -21.48
C GLN A 18 15.79 22.08 -21.87
N GLY A 19 16.49 20.95 -22.00
CA GLY A 19 17.80 20.78 -22.64
C GLY A 19 17.72 19.54 -23.57
N PRO A 20 18.61 19.41 -24.56
CA PRO A 20 18.31 18.90 -25.89
C PRO A 20 17.75 17.47 -25.85
N SER A 21 16.54 17.31 -26.39
CA SER A 21 15.97 16.01 -26.76
C SER A 21 16.87 15.39 -27.81
N GLU A 22 17.50 14.25 -27.50
CA GLU A 22 17.95 13.34 -28.55
C GLU A 22 16.71 12.98 -29.39
N ALA A 23 16.88 12.96 -30.71
CA ALA A 23 15.77 12.80 -31.63
C ALA A 23 15.06 11.44 -31.42
N PRO A 24 13.73 11.36 -31.58
CA PRO A 24 13.00 10.11 -31.44
C PRO A 24 13.62 9.02 -32.33
N GLN A 25 13.93 7.85 -31.76
CA GLN A 25 14.37 6.72 -32.56
C GLN A 25 13.16 6.10 -33.24
N GLN A 26 13.17 6.11 -34.57
CA GLN A 26 12.14 5.42 -35.34
C GLN A 26 12.40 3.91 -35.27
N VAL A 27 11.54 3.18 -34.55
CA VAL A 27 11.76 1.77 -34.23
C VAL A 27 11.12 0.82 -35.25
N GLY A 28 10.11 1.29 -36.01
CA GLY A 28 9.54 0.57 -37.16
C GLY A 28 8.02 0.69 -37.30
N GLU A 29 7.44 -0.14 -38.16
CA GLU A 29 5.98 -0.33 -38.26
C GLU A 29 5.52 -1.42 -37.29
N LEU A 30 4.39 -1.20 -36.61
CA LEU A 30 3.71 -2.24 -35.85
C LEU A 30 2.70 -2.94 -36.73
N VAL A 31 2.90 -4.24 -36.93
CA VAL A 31 2.00 -5.09 -37.70
C VAL A 31 1.23 -6.05 -36.78
N PRO A 32 -0.04 -6.36 -37.07
CA PRO A 32 -0.82 -7.31 -36.27
C PRO A 32 -0.11 -8.65 -36.09
N GLY A 33 -0.14 -9.18 -34.86
CA GLY A 33 0.47 -10.48 -34.51
C GLY A 33 1.98 -10.46 -34.27
N ALA A 34 2.68 -9.37 -34.60
CA ALA A 34 4.07 -9.20 -34.23
C ALA A 34 4.20 -8.76 -32.77
N ARG A 35 5.12 -9.38 -32.04
CA ARG A 35 5.57 -8.94 -30.71
C ARG A 35 6.93 -8.30 -30.87
N VAL A 36 7.06 -7.05 -30.43
CA VAL A 36 8.31 -6.32 -30.52
C VAL A 36 8.81 -6.05 -29.12
N GLU A 37 9.89 -6.72 -28.73
CA GLU A 37 10.61 -6.43 -27.49
C GLU A 37 11.76 -5.45 -27.77
N ARG A 38 11.90 -4.46 -26.88
CA ARG A 38 12.96 -3.45 -26.93
C ARG A 38 13.48 -3.13 -25.54
N GLU A 39 14.77 -2.81 -25.47
CA GLU A 39 15.37 -2.13 -24.32
C GLU A 39 15.24 -0.63 -24.54
N ILE A 40 14.90 0.13 -23.50
CA ILE A 40 14.78 1.60 -23.55
C ILE A 40 15.41 2.22 -22.29
N GLY A 41 16.07 3.37 -22.44
CA GLY A 41 16.63 4.18 -21.36
C GLY A 41 15.99 5.56 -21.23
N GLY A 42 16.14 6.23 -20.08
CA GLY A 42 15.36 7.42 -19.69
C GLY A 42 15.26 8.58 -20.70
N ALA A 43 16.26 8.81 -21.55
CA ALA A 43 16.24 9.88 -22.55
C ALA A 43 15.68 9.46 -23.93
N GLU A 44 15.40 8.17 -24.12
CA GLU A 44 14.99 7.61 -25.40
C GLU A 44 13.48 7.71 -25.61
N VAL A 45 13.08 7.98 -26.84
CA VAL A 45 11.69 7.89 -27.30
C VAL A 45 11.64 6.94 -28.47
N HIS A 46 10.90 5.85 -28.31
CA HIS A 46 10.70 4.85 -29.34
C HIS A 46 9.40 5.13 -30.10
N VAL A 47 9.52 5.26 -31.42
CA VAL A 47 8.40 5.63 -32.28
C VAL A 47 8.00 4.46 -33.19
N TYR A 48 6.72 4.13 -33.15
CA TYR A 48 6.08 3.13 -33.99
C TYR A 48 5.02 3.75 -34.88
N ARG A 49 4.89 3.23 -36.10
CA ARG A 49 3.82 3.62 -37.03
C ARG A 49 2.78 2.52 -37.18
N LEU A 50 1.53 2.94 -37.24
CA LEU A 50 0.34 2.09 -37.38
C LEU A 50 -0.46 2.63 -38.57
N ALA A 51 -0.65 1.84 -39.61
CA ALA A 51 -1.57 2.19 -40.69
C ALA A 51 -2.98 1.77 -40.29
N LEU A 52 -3.89 2.74 -40.17
CA LEU A 52 -5.30 2.49 -39.83
C LEU A 52 -6.20 3.08 -40.91
N ALA A 53 -7.21 2.32 -41.33
CA ALA A 53 -8.33 2.83 -42.10
C ALA A 53 -9.34 3.52 -41.19
N ALA A 54 -10.09 4.49 -41.73
CA ALA A 54 -11.17 5.14 -40.99
C ALA A 54 -12.19 4.09 -40.48
N GLY A 55 -12.59 4.22 -39.22
CA GLY A 55 -13.49 3.29 -38.55
C GLY A 55 -12.84 2.02 -37.98
N GLN A 56 -11.52 1.82 -38.13
CA GLN A 56 -10.84 0.69 -37.49
C GLN A 56 -10.60 0.95 -36.00
N TYR A 57 -10.91 -0.06 -35.19
CA TYR A 57 -10.51 -0.15 -33.81
C TYR A 57 -9.14 -0.81 -33.69
N VAL A 58 -8.25 -0.18 -32.92
CA VAL A 58 -6.96 -0.73 -32.53
C VAL A 58 -6.84 -0.77 -31.01
N ARG A 59 -6.28 -1.86 -30.51
CA ARG A 59 -5.86 -2.01 -29.11
C ARG A 59 -4.41 -2.41 -29.08
N VAL A 60 -3.56 -1.58 -28.49
CA VAL A 60 -2.13 -1.82 -28.36
C VAL A 60 -1.79 -2.01 -26.89
N GLY A 61 -1.14 -3.12 -26.57
CA GLY A 61 -0.60 -3.41 -25.25
C GLY A 61 0.91 -3.17 -25.23
N VAL A 62 1.39 -2.47 -24.21
CA VAL A 62 2.81 -2.25 -23.92
C VAL A 62 3.11 -2.83 -22.54
N GLU A 63 3.68 -4.03 -22.51
CA GLU A 63 4.06 -4.72 -21.28
C GLU A 63 5.40 -4.19 -20.76
N GLN A 64 5.38 -3.70 -19.54
CA GLN A 64 6.50 -3.08 -18.83
C GLN A 64 7.35 -4.17 -18.15
N ARG A 65 8.65 -4.19 -18.40
CA ARG A 65 9.59 -5.19 -17.85
C ARG A 65 10.83 -4.51 -17.28
N GLY A 66 10.69 -4.00 -16.06
CA GLY A 66 11.79 -3.35 -15.33
C GLY A 66 12.02 -1.89 -15.71
N ILE A 67 11.05 -1.25 -16.37
CA ILE A 67 11.02 0.20 -16.63
C ILE A 67 9.58 0.70 -16.66
N ASP A 68 9.34 1.87 -16.09
CA ASP A 68 8.04 2.56 -16.10
C ASP A 68 7.95 3.42 -17.36
N VAL A 69 6.93 3.20 -18.20
CA VAL A 69 6.78 3.85 -19.50
C VAL A 69 5.46 4.58 -19.66
N VAL A 70 5.52 5.71 -20.36
CA VAL A 70 4.35 6.45 -20.85
C VAL A 70 4.16 6.14 -22.32
N VAL A 71 2.92 5.81 -22.70
CA VAL A 71 2.56 5.54 -24.09
C VAL A 71 1.66 6.64 -24.62
N ARG A 72 2.02 7.23 -25.76
CA ARG A 72 1.24 8.28 -26.42
C ARG A 72 0.85 7.86 -27.82
N LEU A 73 -0.40 8.13 -28.19
CA LEU A 73 -0.90 7.95 -29.55
C LEU A 73 -1.14 9.31 -30.18
N PHE A 74 -0.63 9.49 -31.40
CA PHE A 74 -0.82 10.67 -32.22
C PHE A 74 -1.55 10.30 -33.52
N GLY A 75 -2.44 11.18 -33.95
CA GLY A 75 -3.15 11.06 -35.22
C GLY A 75 -2.26 11.38 -36.44
N PRO A 76 -2.75 11.10 -37.66
CA PRO A 76 -2.03 11.43 -38.89
C PRO A 76 -1.76 12.94 -39.07
N ASP A 77 -2.52 13.79 -38.39
CA ASP A 77 -2.34 15.25 -38.34
C ASP A 77 -1.28 15.71 -37.32
N GLY A 78 -0.68 14.77 -36.58
CA GLY A 78 0.33 15.02 -35.55
C GLY A 78 -0.23 15.42 -34.19
N ARG A 79 -1.56 15.47 -34.01
CA ARG A 79 -2.16 15.80 -32.70
C ARG A 79 -2.13 14.59 -31.77
N GLN A 80 -1.84 14.82 -30.50
CA GLN A 80 -1.92 13.79 -29.46
C GLN A 80 -3.39 13.45 -29.19
N ILE A 81 -3.71 12.16 -29.27
CA ILE A 81 -5.07 11.63 -29.06
C ILE A 81 -5.19 11.06 -27.65
N VAL A 82 -4.21 10.24 -27.25
CA VAL A 82 -4.23 9.49 -25.98
C VAL A 82 -2.84 9.54 -25.37
N GLU A 83 -2.79 9.64 -24.03
CA GLU A 83 -1.61 9.39 -23.21
C GLU A 83 -2.03 8.47 -22.08
N VAL A 84 -1.27 7.40 -21.90
CA VAL A 84 -1.54 6.34 -20.92
C VAL A 84 -0.28 6.14 -20.09
N ASN A 85 -0.48 6.19 -18.77
CA ASN A 85 0.52 6.05 -17.74
C ASN A 85 -0.17 5.50 -16.48
N SER A 86 -0.15 4.19 -16.33
CA SER A 86 -0.76 3.48 -15.21
C SER A 86 0.18 3.51 -14.01
N PRO A 87 -0.31 3.58 -12.76
CA PRO A 87 0.51 3.61 -11.55
C PRO A 87 1.02 2.20 -11.18
N THR A 88 1.40 1.40 -12.18
CA THR A 88 1.93 0.04 -11.99
C THR A 88 3.45 0.01 -11.85
N GLY A 89 4.10 1.18 -11.98
CA GLY A 89 5.54 1.32 -11.90
C GLY A 89 6.20 0.55 -13.04
N THR A 90 7.31 -0.14 -12.74
CA THR A 90 8.12 -0.81 -13.78
C THR A 90 7.55 -2.13 -14.32
N GLN A 91 6.31 -2.47 -13.97
CA GLN A 91 5.65 -3.75 -14.29
C GLN A 91 4.21 -3.47 -14.72
N GLY A 92 3.57 -4.40 -15.42
CA GLY A 92 2.18 -4.26 -15.87
C GLY A 92 2.07 -3.95 -17.36
N THR A 93 0.89 -3.55 -17.83
CA THR A 93 0.65 -3.29 -19.25
C THR A 93 -0.07 -1.96 -19.42
N GLU A 94 0.54 -1.05 -20.17
CA GLU A 94 -0.14 0.13 -20.67
C GLU A 94 -0.97 -0.25 -21.90
N VAL A 95 -2.25 0.12 -21.89
CA VAL A 95 -3.18 -0.23 -22.96
C VAL A 95 -3.68 1.03 -23.64
N VAL A 96 -3.47 1.12 -24.95
CA VAL A 96 -4.00 2.19 -25.80
C VAL A 96 -5.08 1.61 -26.70
N SER A 97 -6.32 2.05 -26.49
CA SER A 97 -7.46 1.70 -27.33
C SER A 97 -7.95 2.93 -28.09
N HIS A 98 -8.17 2.80 -29.40
CA HIS A 98 -8.62 3.91 -30.23
C HIS A 98 -9.43 3.44 -31.44
N VAL A 99 -10.40 4.24 -31.88
CA VAL A 99 -11.09 4.09 -33.16
C VAL A 99 -10.61 5.20 -34.08
N ALA A 100 -10.00 4.85 -35.20
CA ALA A 100 -9.44 5.79 -36.16
C ALA A 100 -10.54 6.63 -36.82
N ASP A 101 -10.53 7.95 -36.61
CA ASP A 101 -11.50 8.87 -37.23
C ASP A 101 -11.23 9.06 -38.73
N VAL A 102 -9.95 9.04 -39.11
CA VAL A 102 -9.47 9.20 -40.49
C VAL A 102 -8.48 8.09 -40.84
N GLU A 103 -8.42 7.76 -42.13
CA GLU A 103 -7.37 6.88 -42.65
C GLU A 103 -6.02 7.58 -42.61
N GLY A 104 -4.98 6.85 -42.20
CA GLY A 104 -3.61 7.35 -42.26
C GLY A 104 -2.63 6.59 -41.39
N SER A 105 -1.43 7.16 -41.27
CA SER A 105 -0.38 6.65 -40.40
C SER A 105 -0.47 7.30 -39.02
N TYR A 106 -0.90 6.53 -38.04
CA TYR A 106 -0.90 6.91 -36.64
C TYR A 106 0.48 6.62 -36.05
N ARG A 107 0.90 7.47 -35.12
CA ARG A 107 2.22 7.38 -34.49
C ARG A 107 2.05 7.08 -33.02
N LEU A 108 2.64 5.98 -32.57
CA LEU A 108 2.68 5.59 -31.17
C LEU A 108 4.08 5.80 -30.62
N GLU A 109 4.18 6.52 -29.53
CA GLU A 109 5.44 6.81 -28.84
C GLU A 109 5.47 6.07 -27.51
N VAL A 110 6.55 5.35 -27.24
CA VAL A 110 6.87 4.78 -25.93
C VAL A 110 8.08 5.52 -25.40
N GLN A 111 7.96 6.11 -24.21
CA GLN A 111 9.08 6.72 -23.50
C GLN A 111 9.08 6.28 -22.04
N PRO A 112 10.22 6.31 -21.35
CA PRO A 112 10.22 6.17 -19.91
C PRO A 112 9.51 7.34 -19.23
N LEU A 113 8.92 7.07 -18.06
CA LEU A 113 8.30 8.11 -17.23
C LEU A 113 9.35 9.10 -16.71
N GLU A 114 10.49 8.59 -16.24
CA GLU A 114 11.62 9.38 -15.72
C GLU A 114 12.76 9.48 -16.73
N LYS A 115 13.35 10.67 -16.85
CA LYS A 115 14.41 10.96 -17.84
C LYS A 115 15.74 10.26 -17.55
N ASP A 116 15.98 9.94 -16.30
CA ASP A 116 17.16 9.26 -15.77
C ASP A 116 16.86 7.82 -15.35
N ALA A 117 15.71 7.28 -15.78
CA ALA A 117 15.34 5.90 -15.52
C ALA A 117 16.46 4.94 -15.96
N PRO A 118 16.82 3.96 -15.12
CA PRO A 118 17.73 2.90 -15.52
C PRO A 118 17.13 2.15 -16.71
N LYS A 119 18.01 1.59 -17.56
CA LYS A 119 17.55 0.81 -18.70
C LYS A 119 16.69 -0.36 -18.25
N GLY A 120 15.57 -0.54 -18.94
CA GLY A 120 14.72 -1.71 -18.81
C GLY A 120 14.14 -2.11 -20.17
N ARG A 121 13.21 -3.06 -20.16
CA ARG A 121 12.59 -3.57 -21.39
C ARG A 121 11.09 -3.33 -21.41
N TYR A 122 10.52 -3.29 -22.60
CA TYR A 122 9.09 -3.45 -22.80
C TYR A 122 8.81 -4.35 -24.01
N GLU A 123 7.64 -4.98 -24.00
CA GLU A 123 7.06 -5.67 -25.15
C GLU A 123 5.86 -4.88 -25.65
N ILE A 124 5.85 -4.48 -26.92
CA ILE A 124 4.70 -3.85 -27.57
C ILE A 124 4.07 -4.80 -28.59
N ARG A 125 2.74 -4.83 -28.63
CA ARG A 125 1.96 -5.58 -29.62
C ARG A 125 0.60 -4.95 -29.88
N ILE A 126 0.11 -5.10 -31.11
CA ILE A 126 -1.31 -4.93 -31.40
C ILE A 126 -2.03 -6.18 -30.86
N GLU A 127 -2.89 -5.99 -29.87
CA GLU A 127 -3.73 -7.04 -29.28
C GLU A 127 -4.99 -7.27 -30.11
N GLU A 128 -5.57 -6.20 -30.64
CA GLU A 128 -6.72 -6.25 -31.55
C GLU A 128 -6.58 -5.19 -32.65
N LEU A 129 -6.85 -5.59 -33.89
CA LEU A 129 -7.07 -4.66 -35.01
C LEU A 129 -8.21 -5.20 -35.85
N ARG A 130 -9.32 -4.46 -35.89
CA ARG A 130 -10.54 -4.85 -36.60
C ARG A 130 -11.42 -3.63 -36.88
N GLN A 131 -12.50 -3.82 -37.63
CA GLN A 131 -13.53 -2.77 -37.73
C GLN A 131 -14.16 -2.51 -36.36
N ALA A 132 -14.40 -1.22 -36.06
CA ALA A 132 -14.99 -0.83 -34.80
C ALA A 132 -16.45 -1.27 -34.70
N SER A 133 -16.83 -1.62 -33.49
CA SER A 133 -18.17 -1.95 -33.05
C SER A 133 -18.66 -0.87 -32.08
N ALA A 134 -19.97 -0.86 -31.81
CA ALA A 134 -20.53 0.04 -30.81
C ALA A 134 -19.93 -0.17 -29.39
N GLN A 135 -19.43 -1.38 -29.10
CA GLN A 135 -18.82 -1.69 -27.81
C GLN A 135 -17.43 -1.05 -27.64
N ASP A 136 -16.72 -0.74 -28.73
CA ASP A 136 -15.35 -0.22 -28.64
C ASP A 136 -15.32 1.21 -28.11
N GLN A 137 -16.29 2.04 -28.47
CA GLN A 137 -16.44 3.38 -27.90
C GLN A 137 -16.71 3.30 -26.39
N THR A 138 -17.56 2.36 -25.95
CA THR A 138 -17.82 2.11 -24.53
C THR A 138 -16.56 1.64 -23.80
N ARG A 139 -15.73 0.79 -24.44
CA ARG A 139 -14.46 0.31 -23.86
C ARG A 139 -13.45 1.43 -23.70
N ILE A 140 -13.28 2.26 -24.74
CA ILE A 140 -12.39 3.44 -24.68
C ILE A 140 -12.85 4.39 -23.57
N ALA A 141 -14.15 4.63 -23.44
CA ALA A 141 -14.70 5.46 -22.35
C ALA A 141 -14.43 4.84 -20.96
N ALA A 142 -14.58 3.52 -20.81
CA ALA A 142 -14.31 2.81 -19.56
C ALA A 142 -12.83 2.93 -19.15
N GLU A 143 -11.92 2.66 -20.09
CA GLU A 143 -10.47 2.73 -19.88
C GLU A 143 -10.03 4.17 -19.56
N ARG A 144 -10.60 5.17 -20.23
CA ARG A 144 -10.33 6.58 -19.95
C ARG A 144 -10.80 6.99 -18.54
N ALA A 145 -12.01 6.60 -18.15
CA ALA A 145 -12.52 6.89 -16.81
C ALA A 145 -11.66 6.21 -15.73
N PHE A 146 -11.21 4.98 -15.98
CA PHE A 146 -10.32 4.24 -15.08
C PHE A 146 -8.96 4.95 -14.92
N ALA A 147 -8.32 5.34 -16.03
CA ALA A 147 -7.05 6.05 -16.00
C ALA A 147 -7.15 7.42 -15.31
N GLU A 148 -8.23 8.17 -15.55
CA GLU A 148 -8.48 9.43 -14.83
C GLU A 148 -8.64 9.20 -13.32
N ALA A 149 -9.30 8.11 -12.92
CA ALA A 149 -9.45 7.74 -11.52
C ALA A 149 -8.10 7.40 -10.86
N GLU A 150 -7.21 6.70 -11.56
CA GLU A 150 -5.85 6.39 -11.08
C GLU A 150 -5.03 7.67 -10.86
N LEU A 151 -5.07 8.61 -11.81
CA LEU A 151 -4.41 9.91 -11.67
C LEU A 151 -4.94 10.72 -10.48
N LEU A 152 -6.26 10.72 -10.28
CA LEU A 152 -6.89 11.39 -9.12
C LEU A 152 -6.54 10.70 -7.80
N THR A 153 -6.38 9.38 -7.80
CA THR A 153 -5.98 8.59 -6.64
C THR A 153 -4.54 8.88 -6.23
N ALA A 154 -3.65 9.05 -7.22
CA ALA A 154 -2.25 9.40 -7.02
C ALA A 154 -2.06 10.79 -6.37
N GLN A 155 -2.98 11.73 -6.60
CA GLN A 155 -2.96 13.04 -5.92
C GLN A 155 -3.18 12.93 -4.40
N GLY A 156 -3.88 11.89 -3.95
CA GLY A 156 -3.99 11.50 -2.53
C GLY A 156 -4.74 12.45 -1.59
N THR A 157 -5.23 13.60 -2.06
CA THR A 157 -6.07 14.50 -1.25
C THR A 157 -7.46 13.93 -1.05
N ALA A 158 -8.15 14.28 0.04
CA ALA A 158 -9.52 13.80 0.26
C ALA A 158 -10.47 14.19 -0.90
N GLU A 159 -10.29 15.38 -1.47
CA GLU A 159 -11.07 15.83 -2.62
C GLU A 159 -10.78 15.02 -3.89
N SER A 160 -9.49 14.83 -4.22
CA SER A 160 -9.09 14.05 -5.40
C SER A 160 -9.52 12.59 -5.26
N LEU A 161 -9.46 12.01 -4.06
CA LEU A 161 -9.95 10.67 -3.77
C LEU A 161 -11.47 10.54 -3.98
N ARG A 162 -12.28 11.53 -3.56
CA ARG A 162 -13.72 11.52 -3.84
C ARG A 162 -14.02 11.62 -5.34
N ARG A 163 -13.26 12.43 -6.07
CA ARG A 163 -13.38 12.50 -7.55
C ARG A 163 -12.96 11.19 -8.21
N ALA A 164 -11.92 10.53 -7.70
CA ALA A 164 -11.49 9.23 -8.18
C ALA A 164 -12.58 8.17 -8.01
N ILE A 165 -13.29 8.16 -6.87
CA ILE A 165 -14.42 7.26 -6.63
C ILE A 165 -15.47 7.40 -7.74
N ALA A 166 -15.91 8.62 -8.05
CA ALA A 166 -16.91 8.86 -9.10
C ALA A 166 -16.44 8.34 -10.48
N LYS A 167 -15.14 8.47 -10.78
CA LYS A 167 -14.54 7.98 -12.01
C LYS A 167 -14.41 6.46 -12.06
N TYR A 168 -14.05 5.81 -10.94
CA TYR A 168 -14.08 4.35 -10.85
C TYR A 168 -15.50 3.79 -10.94
N GLU A 169 -16.51 4.46 -10.40
CA GLU A 169 -17.91 4.06 -10.55
C GLU A 169 -18.40 4.17 -11.99
N GLU A 170 -17.99 5.24 -12.69
CA GLU A 170 -18.22 5.40 -14.13
C GLU A 170 -17.57 4.25 -14.91
N ALA A 171 -16.29 3.98 -14.67
CA ALA A 171 -15.56 2.89 -15.31
C ALA A 171 -16.20 1.52 -15.01
N ALA A 172 -16.55 1.25 -13.74
CA ALA A 172 -17.17 -0.01 -13.32
C ALA A 172 -18.49 -0.27 -14.06
N ARG A 173 -19.33 0.76 -14.21
CA ARG A 173 -20.60 0.67 -14.95
C ARG A 173 -20.37 0.33 -16.42
N LEU A 174 -19.39 0.97 -17.05
CA LEU A 174 -19.06 0.74 -18.46
C LEU A 174 -18.44 -0.65 -18.67
N PHE A 175 -17.51 -1.08 -17.82
CA PHE A 175 -16.96 -2.43 -17.85
C PHE A 175 -18.05 -3.50 -17.62
N HIS A 176 -18.97 -3.25 -16.69
CA HIS A 176 -20.11 -4.14 -16.48
C HIS A 176 -21.01 -4.25 -17.73
N ALA A 177 -21.31 -3.13 -18.40
CA ALA A 177 -22.07 -3.11 -19.65
C ALA A 177 -21.37 -3.87 -20.79
N LEU A 178 -20.04 -3.93 -20.77
CA LEU A 178 -19.21 -4.71 -21.70
C LEU A 178 -19.11 -6.20 -21.33
N GLY A 179 -19.67 -6.62 -20.20
CA GLY A 179 -19.49 -7.96 -19.65
C GLY A 179 -18.10 -8.20 -19.04
N ASP A 180 -17.26 -7.17 -18.93
CA ASP A 180 -15.92 -7.22 -18.33
C ASP A 180 -16.01 -7.19 -16.81
N ARG A 181 -16.47 -8.30 -16.24
CA ARG A 181 -16.70 -8.45 -14.81
C ARG A 181 -15.42 -8.32 -13.99
N GLN A 182 -14.28 -8.70 -14.56
CA GLN A 182 -12.99 -8.59 -13.89
C GLN A 182 -12.60 -7.13 -13.66
N GLN A 183 -12.66 -6.29 -14.70
CA GLN A 183 -12.33 -4.88 -14.56
C GLN A 183 -13.35 -4.12 -13.72
N ALA A 184 -14.64 -4.47 -13.83
CA ALA A 184 -15.67 -3.90 -12.95
C ALA A 184 -15.39 -4.22 -11.46
N ALA A 185 -15.06 -5.47 -11.12
CA ALA A 185 -14.72 -5.86 -9.76
C ALA A 185 -13.45 -5.17 -9.23
N ARG A 186 -12.44 -4.99 -10.09
CA ARG A 186 -11.22 -4.25 -9.75
C ARG A 186 -11.52 -2.78 -9.41
N CYS A 187 -12.45 -2.14 -10.11
CA CYS A 187 -12.91 -0.79 -9.78
C CYS A 187 -13.52 -0.76 -8.37
N PHE A 188 -14.42 -1.70 -8.05
CA PHE A 188 -15.02 -1.78 -6.72
C PHE A 188 -14.01 -2.04 -5.60
N LEU A 189 -13.06 -2.97 -5.81
CA LEU A 189 -11.97 -3.22 -4.86
C LEU A 189 -11.18 -1.92 -4.60
N THR A 190 -10.85 -1.18 -5.65
CA THR A 190 -10.09 0.07 -5.55
C THR A 190 -10.87 1.16 -4.83
N VAL A 191 -12.16 1.33 -5.13
CA VAL A 191 -13.04 2.25 -4.40
C VAL A 191 -13.12 1.88 -2.92
N GLY A 192 -13.22 0.58 -2.60
CA GLY A 192 -13.16 0.09 -1.22
C GLY A 192 -11.89 0.54 -0.50
N VAL A 193 -10.72 0.39 -1.14
CA VAL A 193 -9.43 0.85 -0.60
C VAL A 193 -9.38 2.38 -0.43
N ILE A 194 -9.97 3.16 -1.35
CA ILE A 194 -10.06 4.61 -1.20
C ILE A 194 -10.91 4.99 0.02
N PHE A 195 -12.04 4.32 0.25
CA PHE A 195 -12.84 4.57 1.45
C PHE A 195 -12.10 4.23 2.74
N ILE A 196 -11.22 3.21 2.74
CA ILE A 196 -10.32 2.94 3.87
C ILE A 196 -9.39 4.13 4.12
N ARG A 197 -8.79 4.70 3.07
CA ARG A 197 -7.92 5.89 3.17
C ARG A 197 -8.67 7.12 3.69
N LEU A 198 -9.96 7.23 3.39
CA LEU A 198 -10.86 8.27 3.91
C LEU A 198 -11.42 7.95 5.32
N SER A 199 -11.03 6.81 5.92
CA SER A 199 -11.58 6.30 7.19
C SER A 199 -13.10 6.04 7.17
N GLU A 200 -13.68 5.85 5.99
CA GLU A 200 -15.11 5.55 5.78
C GLU A 200 -15.34 4.04 5.68
N TYR A 201 -15.07 3.32 6.77
CA TYR A 201 -15.00 1.86 6.79
C TYR A 201 -16.30 1.13 6.38
N ARG A 202 -17.48 1.71 6.65
CA ARG A 202 -18.75 1.10 6.24
C ARG A 202 -18.92 1.09 4.72
N ASN A 203 -18.63 2.22 4.08
CA ASN A 203 -18.62 2.34 2.62
C ASN A 203 -17.57 1.39 2.02
N ALA A 204 -16.38 1.29 2.62
CA ALA A 204 -15.37 0.34 2.18
C ALA A 204 -15.90 -1.11 2.14
N LEU A 205 -16.58 -1.56 3.20
CA LEU A 205 -17.13 -2.91 3.27
C LEU A 205 -18.18 -3.19 2.18
N GLU A 206 -19.00 -2.21 1.81
CA GLU A 206 -20.01 -2.36 0.75
C GLU A 206 -19.36 -2.64 -0.60
N TYR A 207 -18.38 -1.83 -1.01
CA TYR A 207 -17.68 -2.00 -2.28
C TYR A 207 -16.80 -3.25 -2.30
N LEU A 208 -16.10 -3.54 -1.20
CA LEU A 208 -15.31 -4.77 -1.09
C LEU A 208 -16.18 -6.03 -1.15
N SER A 209 -17.40 -6.00 -0.59
CA SER A 209 -18.34 -7.12 -0.68
C SER A 209 -18.84 -7.34 -2.11
N GLN A 210 -19.10 -6.26 -2.86
CA GLN A 210 -19.44 -6.34 -4.28
C GLN A 210 -18.29 -6.93 -5.10
N ALA A 211 -17.07 -6.43 -4.90
CA ALA A 211 -15.86 -6.95 -5.56
C ALA A 211 -15.66 -8.44 -5.26
N LEU A 212 -15.76 -8.84 -3.98
CA LEU A 212 -15.60 -10.22 -3.54
C LEU A 212 -16.60 -11.17 -4.21
N SER A 213 -17.87 -10.76 -4.29
CA SER A 213 -18.93 -11.54 -4.94
C SER A 213 -18.61 -11.79 -6.43
N ILE A 214 -18.13 -10.77 -7.14
CA ILE A 214 -17.78 -10.89 -8.55
C ILE A 214 -16.52 -11.74 -8.73
N PHE A 215 -15.46 -11.53 -7.95
CA PHE A 215 -14.23 -12.33 -8.04
C PHE A 215 -14.49 -13.81 -7.78
N ARG A 216 -15.35 -14.14 -6.81
CA ARG A 216 -15.84 -15.51 -6.59
C ARG A 216 -16.59 -16.06 -7.81
N ALA A 217 -17.51 -15.28 -8.37
CA ALA A 217 -18.33 -15.70 -9.50
C ALA A 217 -17.51 -15.97 -10.77
N ILE A 218 -16.42 -15.22 -11.00
CA ILE A 218 -15.53 -15.42 -12.15
C ILE A 218 -14.36 -16.38 -11.86
N GLY A 219 -14.26 -16.90 -10.63
CA GLY A 219 -13.20 -17.83 -10.23
C GLY A 219 -11.80 -17.20 -10.09
N ASN A 220 -11.70 -15.88 -9.94
CA ASN A 220 -10.41 -15.22 -9.73
C ASN A 220 -9.98 -15.34 -8.26
N ARG A 221 -9.29 -16.44 -7.95
CA ARG A 221 -8.87 -16.80 -6.58
C ARG A 221 -7.86 -15.84 -5.97
N ALA A 222 -6.95 -15.28 -6.77
CA ALA A 222 -5.96 -14.33 -6.26
C ALA A 222 -6.63 -13.05 -5.75
N GLU A 223 -7.54 -12.49 -6.55
CA GLU A 223 -8.29 -11.29 -6.16
C GLU A 223 -9.34 -11.56 -5.09
N GLU A 224 -9.91 -12.77 -5.04
CA GLU A 224 -10.74 -13.22 -3.92
C GLU A 224 -9.96 -13.14 -2.59
N ALA A 225 -8.77 -13.73 -2.53
CA ALA A 225 -7.92 -13.75 -1.33
C ALA A 225 -7.55 -12.33 -0.89
N ARG A 226 -7.14 -11.49 -1.84
CA ARG A 226 -6.78 -10.08 -1.59
C ARG A 226 -7.97 -9.27 -1.05
N THR A 227 -9.16 -9.49 -1.60
CA THR A 227 -10.38 -8.81 -1.15
C THR A 227 -10.77 -9.27 0.26
N LEU A 228 -10.72 -10.58 0.54
CA LEU A 228 -10.97 -11.12 1.89
C LEU A 228 -10.00 -10.56 2.92
N TYR A 229 -8.70 -10.54 2.60
CA TYR A 229 -7.68 -9.95 3.46
C TYR A 229 -7.97 -8.47 3.74
N THR A 230 -8.31 -7.70 2.72
CA THR A 230 -8.65 -6.28 2.84
C THR A 230 -9.88 -6.07 3.73
N ILE A 231 -10.94 -6.87 3.57
CA ILE A 231 -12.11 -6.83 4.46
C ILE A 231 -11.72 -7.15 5.91
N GLY A 232 -10.84 -8.12 6.12
CA GLY A 232 -10.27 -8.44 7.43
C GLY A 232 -9.60 -7.22 8.07
N LEU A 233 -8.77 -6.49 7.31
CA LEU A 233 -8.14 -5.26 7.79
C LEU A 233 -9.14 -4.15 8.12
N VAL A 234 -10.26 -4.05 7.40
CA VAL A 234 -11.32 -3.09 7.73
C VAL A 234 -11.99 -3.43 9.06
N TYR A 235 -12.32 -4.69 9.29
CA TYR A 235 -12.89 -5.11 10.57
C TYR A 235 -11.91 -4.93 11.74
N ALA A 236 -10.62 -5.13 11.48
CA ALA A 236 -9.58 -4.84 12.45
C ALA A 236 -9.54 -3.35 12.84
N ALA A 237 -9.63 -2.45 11.86
CA ALA A 237 -9.71 -1.01 12.11
C ALA A 237 -10.97 -0.61 12.88
N LEU A 238 -12.07 -1.37 12.72
CA LEU A 238 -13.31 -1.21 13.48
C LEU A 238 -13.26 -1.86 14.88
N GLY A 239 -12.17 -2.56 15.24
CA GLY A 239 -12.03 -3.26 16.52
C GLY A 239 -12.77 -4.61 16.59
N GLU A 240 -13.32 -5.09 15.47
CA GLU A 240 -14.09 -6.32 15.36
C GLU A 240 -13.16 -7.54 15.20
N LYS A 241 -12.51 -7.94 16.30
CA LYS A 241 -11.47 -8.99 16.32
C LYS A 241 -11.97 -10.33 15.75
N GLN A 242 -13.20 -10.74 16.06
CA GLN A 242 -13.74 -12.02 15.60
C GLN A 242 -13.97 -12.04 14.08
N LYS A 243 -14.54 -10.96 13.52
CA LYS A 243 -14.72 -10.84 12.07
C LYS A 243 -13.38 -10.73 11.35
N THR A 244 -12.42 -10.03 11.94
CA THR A 244 -11.04 -10.00 11.42
C THR A 244 -10.50 -11.42 11.24
N LEU A 245 -10.56 -12.25 12.28
CA LEU A 245 -10.11 -13.66 12.19
C LEU A 245 -10.89 -14.46 11.16
N GLU A 246 -12.22 -14.26 11.08
CA GLU A 246 -13.07 -14.95 10.10
C GLU A 246 -12.59 -14.72 8.66
N TYR A 247 -12.40 -13.46 8.26
CA TYR A 247 -11.98 -13.11 6.90
C TYR A 247 -10.52 -13.47 6.62
N LEU A 248 -9.61 -13.27 7.57
CA LEU A 248 -8.20 -13.66 7.40
C LEU A 248 -8.03 -15.18 7.29
N THR A 249 -8.81 -15.95 8.05
CA THR A 249 -8.79 -17.43 7.99
C THR A 249 -9.38 -17.95 6.68
N GLN A 250 -10.31 -17.22 6.05
CA GLN A 250 -10.76 -17.51 4.68
C GLN A 250 -9.69 -17.18 3.64
N ALA A 251 -8.97 -16.06 3.79
CA ALA A 251 -7.95 -15.62 2.82
C ALA A 251 -6.71 -16.53 2.80
N LEU A 252 -6.22 -16.93 3.98
CA LEU A 252 -4.98 -17.70 4.15
C LEU A 252 -4.85 -18.95 3.27
N PRO A 253 -5.82 -19.90 3.26
CA PRO A 253 -5.72 -21.08 2.40
C PRO A 253 -5.76 -20.76 0.91
N ILE A 254 -6.40 -19.65 0.51
CA ILE A 254 -6.46 -19.23 -0.89
C ILE A 254 -5.11 -18.67 -1.33
N PHE A 255 -4.47 -17.80 -0.52
CA PHE A 255 -3.11 -17.32 -0.80
C PHE A 255 -2.11 -18.47 -0.94
N ARG A 256 -2.18 -19.47 -0.05
CA ARG A 256 -1.39 -20.70 -0.15
C ARG A 256 -1.64 -21.44 -1.46
N ALA A 257 -2.90 -21.60 -1.87
CA ALA A 257 -3.27 -22.33 -3.07
C ALA A 257 -2.85 -21.63 -4.36
N VAL A 258 -2.90 -20.30 -4.41
CA VAL A 258 -2.44 -19.51 -5.58
C VAL A 258 -0.93 -19.26 -5.58
N GLY A 259 -0.21 -19.70 -4.54
CA GLY A 259 1.24 -19.52 -4.42
C GLY A 259 1.68 -18.10 -4.07
N ASP A 260 0.78 -17.25 -3.58
CA ASP A 260 1.10 -15.89 -3.13
C ASP A 260 1.69 -15.94 -1.72
N ARG A 261 3.02 -16.03 -1.67
CA ARG A 261 3.79 -16.16 -0.44
C ARG A 261 3.81 -14.87 0.39
N GLU A 262 3.71 -13.72 -0.25
CA GLU A 262 3.65 -12.43 0.44
C GLU A 262 2.30 -12.27 1.12
N GLY A 263 1.20 -12.51 0.39
CA GLY A 263 -0.16 -12.50 0.94
C GLY A 263 -0.36 -13.52 2.06
N GLU A 264 0.22 -14.72 1.93
CA GLU A 264 0.23 -15.73 3.00
C GLU A 264 0.89 -15.19 4.27
N ALA A 265 2.10 -14.66 4.16
CA ALA A 265 2.88 -14.21 5.31
C ALA A 265 2.28 -12.98 6.01
N ALA A 266 1.76 -12.03 5.23
CA ALA A 266 1.03 -10.87 5.74
C ALA A 266 -0.25 -11.31 6.48
N THR A 267 -0.97 -12.29 5.95
CA THR A 267 -2.16 -12.86 6.60
C THR A 267 -1.82 -13.56 7.90
N LEU A 268 -0.78 -14.40 7.93
CA LEU A 268 -0.30 -15.07 9.14
C LEU A 268 0.09 -14.04 10.22
N THR A 269 0.84 -13.01 9.86
CA THR A 269 1.23 -11.94 10.79
C THR A 269 0.01 -11.20 11.33
N SER A 270 -0.98 -10.92 10.46
CA SER A 270 -2.22 -10.25 10.86
C SER A 270 -3.04 -11.11 11.83
N ILE A 271 -3.13 -12.42 11.59
CA ILE A 271 -3.79 -13.36 12.51
C ILE A 271 -3.06 -13.41 13.86
N GLY A 272 -1.72 -13.49 13.84
CA GLY A 272 -0.89 -13.45 15.05
C GLY A 272 -1.16 -12.21 15.89
N LEU A 273 -1.25 -11.04 15.24
CA LEU A 273 -1.59 -9.77 15.90
C LEU A 273 -2.98 -9.77 16.52
N VAL A 274 -3.97 -10.41 15.90
CA VAL A 274 -5.31 -10.50 16.50
C VAL A 274 -5.29 -11.39 17.75
N TYR A 275 -4.62 -12.54 17.71
CA TYR A 275 -4.49 -13.41 18.88
C TYR A 275 -3.70 -12.76 20.01
N ASP A 276 -2.63 -12.03 19.70
CA ASP A 276 -1.88 -11.24 20.67
C ASP A 276 -2.79 -10.22 21.37
N ASN A 277 -3.57 -9.46 20.59
CA ASN A 277 -4.57 -8.53 21.14
C ASN A 277 -5.71 -9.20 21.91
N LEU A 278 -5.91 -10.52 21.77
CA LEU A 278 -6.87 -11.31 22.55
C LEU A 278 -6.23 -11.92 23.82
N GLY A 279 -4.91 -11.76 24.00
CA GLY A 279 -4.15 -12.39 25.09
C GLY A 279 -3.81 -13.86 24.83
N GLU A 280 -4.10 -14.39 23.64
CA GLU A 280 -3.82 -15.77 23.23
C GLU A 280 -2.36 -15.91 22.73
N ARG A 281 -1.43 -15.65 23.64
CA ARG A 281 0.02 -15.53 23.39
C ARG A 281 0.63 -16.71 22.64
N GLN A 282 0.26 -17.94 23.03
CA GLN A 282 0.80 -19.13 22.37
C GLN A 282 0.37 -19.22 20.90
N LYS A 283 -0.90 -18.93 20.60
CA LYS A 283 -1.38 -18.88 19.21
C LYS A 283 -0.72 -17.76 18.43
N ALA A 284 -0.56 -16.58 19.04
CA ALA A 284 0.14 -15.47 18.40
C ALA A 284 1.56 -15.88 17.96
N LEU A 285 2.34 -16.52 18.84
CA LEU A 285 3.65 -17.05 18.52
C LEU A 285 3.61 -18.10 17.40
N GLU A 286 2.65 -19.04 17.42
CA GLU A 286 2.50 -20.04 16.35
C GLU A 286 2.31 -19.41 14.96
N TYR A 287 1.52 -18.34 14.85
CA TYR A 287 1.31 -17.64 13.58
C TYR A 287 2.51 -16.77 13.18
N TYR A 288 3.12 -16.06 14.13
CA TYR A 288 4.31 -15.26 13.84
C TYR A 288 5.51 -16.11 13.41
N THR A 289 5.73 -17.24 14.06
CA THR A 289 6.82 -18.18 13.73
C THR A 289 6.62 -18.85 12.37
N GLN A 290 5.37 -19.06 11.94
CA GLN A 290 5.07 -19.47 10.56
C GLN A 290 5.35 -18.35 9.54
N ALA A 291 5.00 -17.10 9.86
CA ALA A 291 5.17 -15.97 8.93
C ALA A 291 6.64 -15.60 8.69
N LEU A 292 7.45 -15.55 9.75
CA LEU A 292 8.81 -15.03 9.73
C LEU A 292 9.75 -15.64 8.66
N PRO A 293 9.85 -16.98 8.49
CA PRO A 293 10.70 -17.55 7.45
C PRO A 293 10.21 -17.21 6.03
N ILE A 294 8.90 -17.03 5.85
CA ILE A 294 8.32 -16.65 4.55
C ILE A 294 8.70 -15.21 4.22
N LEU A 295 8.54 -14.29 5.17
CA LEU A 295 8.89 -12.87 5.02
C LEU A 295 10.38 -12.68 4.66
N ARG A 296 11.25 -13.45 5.32
CA ARG A 296 12.68 -13.49 4.99
C ARG A 296 12.95 -13.99 3.58
N ALA A 297 12.26 -15.05 3.15
CA ALA A 297 12.42 -15.63 1.84
C ALA A 297 11.95 -14.71 0.70
N VAL A 298 10.83 -13.99 0.89
CA VAL A 298 10.31 -13.02 -0.08
C VAL A 298 11.00 -11.66 0.01
N GLY A 299 11.86 -11.45 1.02
CA GLY A 299 12.60 -10.20 1.22
C GLY A 299 11.75 -9.03 1.74
N ASN A 300 10.54 -9.28 2.25
CA ASN A 300 9.67 -8.22 2.77
C ASN A 300 10.11 -7.79 4.19
N ARG A 301 11.06 -6.86 4.24
CA ARG A 301 11.67 -6.36 5.48
C ARG A 301 10.72 -5.59 6.39
N ALA A 302 9.74 -4.91 5.80
CA ALA A 302 8.77 -4.14 6.57
C ALA A 302 7.88 -5.06 7.41
N TRP A 303 7.31 -6.09 6.79
CA TRP A 303 6.54 -7.10 7.51
C TRP A 303 7.43 -7.94 8.43
N GLU A 304 8.67 -8.28 8.03
CA GLU A 304 9.62 -8.97 8.92
C GLU A 304 9.80 -8.23 10.25
N ALA A 305 9.99 -6.91 10.20
CA ALA A 305 10.14 -6.07 11.39
C ALA A 305 8.89 -6.08 12.27
N ILE A 306 7.70 -5.96 11.66
CA ILE A 306 6.41 -6.00 12.37
C ILE A 306 6.23 -7.34 13.09
N THR A 307 6.51 -8.45 12.41
CA THR A 307 6.41 -9.80 13.00
C THR A 307 7.38 -9.99 14.16
N LEU A 308 8.63 -9.53 14.02
CA LEU A 308 9.63 -9.60 15.10
C LEU A 308 9.22 -8.76 16.32
N ALA A 309 8.69 -7.55 16.11
CA ALA A 309 8.17 -6.73 17.19
C ALA A 309 6.97 -7.39 17.89
N GLY A 310 6.08 -8.06 17.13
CA GLY A 310 4.99 -8.86 17.68
C GLY A 310 5.49 -10.02 18.55
N ILE A 311 6.49 -10.77 18.08
CA ILE A 311 7.12 -11.84 18.87
C ILE A 311 7.76 -11.27 20.15
N GLY A 312 8.48 -10.15 20.03
CA GLY A 312 9.08 -9.46 21.18
C GLY A 312 8.05 -9.09 22.23
N ARG A 313 6.91 -8.55 21.82
CA ARG A 313 5.78 -8.21 22.69
C ARG A 313 5.22 -9.42 23.40
N VAL A 314 5.00 -10.52 22.68
CA VAL A 314 4.49 -11.74 23.30
C VAL A 314 5.47 -12.29 24.34
N TYR A 315 6.78 -12.27 24.10
CA TYR A 315 7.76 -12.70 25.09
C TYR A 315 7.85 -11.77 26.30
N ASP A 316 7.74 -10.46 26.10
CA ASP A 316 7.70 -9.47 27.20
C ASP A 316 6.52 -9.76 28.12
N ASP A 317 5.35 -9.94 27.52
CA ASP A 317 4.10 -10.30 28.18
C ASP A 317 4.15 -11.64 28.94
N LEU A 318 4.99 -12.58 28.49
CA LEU A 318 5.24 -13.87 29.16
C LEU A 318 6.30 -13.75 30.27
N GLY A 319 6.93 -12.59 30.44
CA GLY A 319 8.02 -12.34 31.38
C GLY A 319 9.40 -12.81 30.89
N GLU A 320 9.52 -13.25 29.64
CA GLU A 320 10.78 -13.67 29.02
C GLU A 320 11.56 -12.46 28.46
N MET A 321 11.91 -11.54 29.36
CA MET A 321 12.43 -10.20 29.04
C MET A 321 13.69 -10.21 28.16
N GLN A 322 14.62 -11.16 28.35
CA GLN A 322 15.82 -11.25 27.50
C GLN A 322 15.45 -11.61 26.05
N LYS A 323 14.53 -12.55 25.84
CA LYS A 323 14.05 -12.90 24.49
C LYS A 323 13.31 -11.72 23.87
N ALA A 324 12.48 -11.02 24.64
CA ALA A 324 11.80 -9.82 24.17
C ALA A 324 12.80 -8.79 23.61
N LEU A 325 13.87 -8.49 24.37
CA LEU A 325 14.93 -7.56 23.94
C LEU A 325 15.65 -8.03 22.67
N GLU A 326 15.91 -9.33 22.50
CA GLU A 326 16.54 -9.88 21.30
C GLU A 326 15.67 -9.64 20.05
N TYR A 327 14.37 -9.93 20.14
CA TYR A 327 13.42 -9.75 19.04
C TYR A 327 13.15 -8.28 18.75
N TYR A 328 12.96 -7.45 19.78
CA TYR A 328 12.81 -6.01 19.61
C TYR A 328 14.04 -5.36 19.00
N SER A 329 15.26 -5.80 19.35
CA SER A 329 16.49 -5.27 18.75
C SER A 329 16.58 -5.59 17.26
N GLN A 330 16.20 -6.81 16.85
CA GLN A 330 16.11 -7.16 15.43
C GLN A 330 15.05 -6.33 14.70
N ALA A 331 13.86 -6.18 15.29
CA ALA A 331 12.79 -5.35 14.72
C ALA A 331 13.21 -3.88 14.58
N LEU A 332 13.86 -3.31 15.60
CA LEU A 332 14.35 -1.94 15.61
C LEU A 332 15.33 -1.67 14.48
N SER A 333 16.29 -2.59 14.26
CA SER A 333 17.26 -2.48 13.17
C SER A 333 16.57 -2.46 11.81
N LEU A 334 15.55 -3.29 11.61
CA LEU A 334 14.79 -3.34 10.35
C LEU A 334 13.88 -2.12 10.18
N HIS A 335 13.18 -1.68 11.22
CA HIS A 335 12.35 -0.46 11.17
C HIS A 335 13.17 0.76 10.76
N ARG A 336 14.41 0.88 11.27
CA ARG A 336 15.37 1.92 10.84
C ARG A 336 15.76 1.75 9.38
N ALA A 337 16.09 0.53 8.95
CA ALA A 337 16.50 0.25 7.57
C ALA A 337 15.41 0.56 6.54
N VAL A 338 14.13 0.30 6.87
CA VAL A 338 12.99 0.59 5.98
C VAL A 338 12.40 2.00 6.18
N GLY A 339 12.96 2.79 7.11
CA GLY A 339 12.49 4.15 7.39
C GLY A 339 11.12 4.24 8.08
N ASN A 340 10.63 3.17 8.70
CA ASN A 340 9.35 3.20 9.43
C ASN A 340 9.55 3.82 10.83
N ARG A 341 9.51 5.15 10.86
CA ARG A 341 9.74 5.97 12.08
C ARG A 341 8.69 5.74 13.17
N ALA A 342 7.44 5.48 12.80
CA ALA A 342 6.37 5.25 13.77
C ALA A 342 6.56 3.93 14.54
N SER A 343 6.88 2.85 13.82
CA SER A 343 7.18 1.56 14.45
C SER A 343 8.52 1.60 15.18
N GLU A 344 9.54 2.27 14.65
CA GLU A 344 10.81 2.48 15.36
C GLU A 344 10.61 3.09 16.74
N ALA A 345 9.81 4.16 16.83
CA ALA A 345 9.58 4.85 18.09
C ALA A 345 8.82 3.98 19.10
N THR A 346 7.83 3.23 18.62
CA THR A 346 7.09 2.25 19.45
C THR A 346 8.04 1.17 19.97
N THR A 347 8.87 0.57 19.12
CA THR A 347 9.83 -0.46 19.54
C THR A 347 10.87 0.06 20.52
N LEU A 348 11.35 1.31 20.37
CA LEU A 348 12.23 1.95 21.35
C LEU A 348 11.55 2.08 22.71
N SER A 349 10.27 2.50 22.74
CA SER A 349 9.50 2.57 23.98
C SER A 349 9.24 1.19 24.59
N ASP A 350 8.98 0.18 23.77
CA ASP A 350 8.80 -1.20 24.24
C ASP A 350 10.10 -1.71 24.89
N ILE A 351 11.26 -1.54 24.24
CA ILE A 351 12.59 -1.85 24.81
C ILE A 351 12.84 -1.12 26.13
N GLY A 352 12.53 0.18 26.20
CA GLY A 352 12.68 0.96 27.42
C GLY A 352 11.84 0.39 28.57
N SER A 353 10.66 -0.13 28.26
CA SER A 353 9.74 -0.75 29.24
C SER A 353 10.26 -2.07 29.75
N VAL A 354 10.85 -2.90 28.89
CA VAL A 354 11.53 -4.12 29.33
C VAL A 354 12.71 -3.80 30.26
N TYR A 355 13.55 -2.81 29.92
CA TYR A 355 14.65 -2.41 30.80
C TYR A 355 14.19 -1.84 32.15
N ALA A 356 13.09 -1.08 32.15
CA ALA A 356 12.49 -0.58 33.39
C ALA A 356 12.04 -1.74 34.29
N ALA A 357 11.40 -2.76 33.71
CA ALA A 357 10.96 -3.96 34.41
C ALA A 357 12.13 -4.80 34.94
N LEU A 358 13.26 -4.83 34.24
CA LEU A 358 14.52 -5.43 34.70
C LEU A 358 15.24 -4.61 35.81
N GLY A 359 14.73 -3.42 36.14
CA GLY A 359 15.38 -2.51 37.09
C GLY A 359 16.55 -1.72 36.51
N GLU A 360 16.84 -1.85 35.21
CA GLU A 360 17.88 -1.12 34.48
C GLU A 360 17.39 0.29 34.09
N ARG A 361 17.09 1.09 35.11
CA ARG A 361 16.42 2.40 35.00
C ARG A 361 17.13 3.38 34.06
N GLN A 362 18.46 3.42 34.08
CA GLN A 362 19.22 4.33 33.21
C GLN A 362 19.07 3.97 31.73
N LYS A 363 19.14 2.67 31.39
CA LYS A 363 18.90 2.20 30.01
C LYS A 363 17.46 2.48 29.58
N ALA A 364 16.49 2.24 30.46
CA ALA A 364 15.09 2.57 30.18
C ALA A 364 14.92 4.04 29.75
N LEU A 365 15.49 4.98 30.52
CA LEU A 365 15.47 6.40 30.20
C LEU A 365 16.16 6.73 28.87
N GLU A 366 17.27 6.08 28.54
CA GLU A 366 17.97 6.27 27.26
C GLU A 366 17.08 5.90 26.07
N TYR A 367 16.39 4.76 26.13
CA TYR A 367 15.49 4.32 25.07
C TYR A 367 14.23 5.18 24.96
N TYR A 368 13.62 5.55 26.10
CA TYR A 368 12.48 6.45 26.09
C TYR A 368 12.82 7.85 25.54
N THR A 369 14.00 8.37 25.89
CA THR A 369 14.48 9.67 25.38
C THR A 369 14.72 9.64 23.87
N GLN A 370 15.15 8.49 23.32
CA GLN A 370 15.22 8.30 21.88
C GLN A 370 13.84 8.22 21.22
N ALA A 371 12.85 7.59 21.85
CA ALA A 371 11.51 7.40 21.31
C ALA A 371 10.70 8.71 21.21
N LEU A 372 10.71 9.53 22.26
CA LEU A 372 9.88 10.74 22.39
C LEU A 372 9.92 11.71 21.20
N PRO A 373 11.09 12.19 20.72
CA PRO A 373 11.14 13.13 19.61
C PRO A 373 10.55 12.53 18.33
N ILE A 374 10.66 11.21 18.16
CA ILE A 374 10.11 10.50 17.00
C ILE A 374 8.58 10.41 17.12
N LEU A 375 8.06 10.00 18.28
CA LEU A 375 6.61 9.95 18.55
C LEU A 375 5.93 11.30 18.30
N ARG A 376 6.57 12.39 18.75
CA ARG A 376 6.13 13.76 18.51
C ARG A 376 6.13 14.09 17.01
N ALA A 377 7.21 13.79 16.31
CA ALA A 377 7.35 14.08 14.89
C ALA A 377 6.33 13.32 14.02
N VAL A 378 6.02 12.07 14.36
CA VAL A 378 5.01 11.27 13.63
C VAL A 378 3.58 11.51 14.13
N GLY A 379 3.39 12.37 15.14
CA GLY A 379 2.08 12.70 15.69
C GLY A 379 1.41 11.59 16.50
N ASN A 380 2.15 10.56 16.95
CA ASN A 380 1.61 9.48 17.76
C ASN A 380 1.45 9.93 19.23
N ARG A 381 0.34 10.63 19.51
CA ARG A 381 0.05 11.20 20.84
C ARG A 381 -0.19 10.15 21.91
N GLU A 382 -0.77 9.01 21.55
CA GLU A 382 -0.99 7.91 22.51
C GLU A 382 0.35 7.30 22.95
N GLY A 383 1.22 7.00 21.99
CA GLY A 383 2.57 6.52 22.28
C GLY A 383 3.39 7.54 23.06
N GLU A 384 3.31 8.83 22.69
CA GLU A 384 3.97 9.91 23.43
C GLU A 384 3.52 9.95 24.89
N ALA A 385 2.22 9.89 25.15
CA ALA A 385 1.67 9.89 26.50
C ALA A 385 2.16 8.69 27.32
N ALA A 386 2.11 7.48 26.74
CA ALA A 386 2.57 6.26 27.39
C ALA A 386 4.06 6.30 27.72
N THR A 387 4.91 6.78 26.79
CA THR A 387 6.35 6.93 27.03
C THR A 387 6.64 7.96 28.13
N LEU A 388 5.95 9.11 28.14
CA LEU A 388 6.10 10.11 29.19
C LEU A 388 5.68 9.57 30.56
N TYR A 389 4.56 8.85 30.63
CA TYR A 389 4.11 8.20 31.86
C TYR A 389 5.16 7.20 32.36
N ASN A 390 5.74 6.38 31.47
CA ASN A 390 6.76 5.41 31.85
C ASN A 390 8.07 6.08 32.31
N ILE A 391 8.47 7.20 31.71
CA ILE A 391 9.59 8.00 32.23
C ILE A 391 9.29 8.50 33.64
N GLY A 392 8.06 8.98 33.88
CA GLY A 392 7.60 9.38 35.21
C GLY A 392 7.74 8.26 36.24
N LEU A 393 7.30 7.03 35.89
CA LEU A 393 7.49 5.85 36.73
C LEU A 393 8.95 5.56 37.03
N VAL A 394 9.84 5.71 36.04
CA VAL A 394 11.27 5.45 36.26
C VAL A 394 11.87 6.48 37.23
N TYR A 395 11.57 7.77 37.08
CA TYR A 395 12.02 8.79 38.02
C TYR A 395 11.42 8.64 39.41
N ASP A 396 10.15 8.23 39.50
CA ASP A 396 9.49 7.99 40.77
C ASP A 396 10.20 6.88 41.57
N ASN A 397 10.56 5.80 40.86
CA ASN A 397 11.34 4.69 41.40
C ASN A 397 12.80 5.06 41.76
N LEU A 398 13.35 6.12 41.16
CA LEU A 398 14.66 6.70 41.53
C LEU A 398 14.56 7.64 42.74
N GLY A 399 13.35 7.94 43.22
CA GLY A 399 13.11 8.92 44.28
C GLY A 399 13.10 10.38 43.80
N GLU A 400 13.22 10.61 42.49
CA GLU A 400 13.19 11.95 41.88
C GLU A 400 11.75 12.43 41.67
N LYS A 401 11.01 12.57 42.78
CA LYS A 401 9.56 12.84 42.79
C LYS A 401 9.15 14.08 41.97
N GLN A 402 9.94 15.14 42.02
CA GLN A 402 9.65 16.37 41.26
C GLN A 402 9.69 16.13 39.74
N LYS A 403 10.71 15.39 39.24
CA LYS A 403 10.79 15.04 37.82
C LYS A 403 9.67 14.09 37.43
N ALA A 404 9.38 13.08 38.27
CA ALA A 404 8.28 12.16 38.03
C ALA A 404 6.95 12.89 37.81
N LEU A 405 6.65 13.85 38.71
CA LEU A 405 5.45 14.69 38.62
C LEU A 405 5.38 15.49 37.31
N GLU A 406 6.48 16.10 36.88
CA GLU A 406 6.55 16.85 35.61
C GLU A 406 6.19 15.97 34.40
N TYR A 407 6.68 14.73 34.36
CA TYR A 407 6.38 13.79 33.28
C TYR A 407 4.94 13.26 33.36
N TYR A 408 4.43 12.96 34.56
CA TYR A 408 3.04 12.55 34.74
C TYR A 408 2.05 13.64 34.32
N ILE A 409 2.33 14.92 34.60
CA ILE A 409 1.48 16.03 34.16
C ILE A 409 1.43 16.13 32.64
N GLN A 410 2.57 15.98 31.96
CA GLN A 410 2.63 15.97 30.50
C GLN A 410 1.84 14.78 29.91
N ALA A 411 2.04 13.58 30.46
CA ALA A 411 1.30 12.38 30.06
C ALA A 411 -0.22 12.55 30.26
N LEU A 412 -0.64 13.07 31.43
CA LEU A 412 -2.04 13.33 31.76
C LEU A 412 -2.70 14.27 30.76
N SER A 413 -2.02 15.35 30.38
CA SER A 413 -2.52 16.29 29.38
C SER A 413 -2.79 15.61 28.05
N LEU A 414 -1.90 14.71 27.62
CA LEU A 414 -2.07 13.97 26.37
C LEU A 414 -3.14 12.88 26.49
N HIS A 415 -3.19 12.10 27.58
CA HIS A 415 -4.24 11.10 27.82
C HIS A 415 -5.64 11.74 27.77
N ARG A 416 -5.79 12.95 28.33
CA ARG A 416 -7.03 13.74 28.21
C ARG A 416 -7.32 14.15 26.78
N ALA A 417 -6.31 14.65 26.05
CA ALA A 417 -6.48 15.07 24.66
C ALA A 417 -6.89 13.92 23.73
N VAL A 418 -6.39 12.70 23.96
CA VAL A 418 -6.76 11.51 23.19
C VAL A 418 -7.96 10.76 23.76
N GLY A 419 -8.54 11.23 24.89
CA GLY A 419 -9.71 10.62 25.51
C GLY A 419 -9.48 9.27 26.20
N ASN A 420 -8.22 8.90 26.50
CA ASN A 420 -7.90 7.64 27.16
C ASN A 420 -8.14 7.75 28.68
N ARG A 421 -9.39 7.47 29.09
CA ARG A 421 -9.84 7.60 30.49
C ARG A 421 -9.18 6.63 31.46
N ALA A 422 -8.84 5.43 31.00
CA ALA A 422 -8.17 4.43 31.83
C ALA A 422 -6.77 4.92 32.20
N GLU A 423 -6.00 5.38 31.21
CA GLU A 423 -4.66 5.91 31.43
C GLU A 423 -4.67 7.27 32.13
N GLU A 424 -5.69 8.11 31.90
CA GLU A 424 -5.94 9.31 32.69
C GLU A 424 -6.06 8.97 34.18
N ALA A 425 -6.92 8.01 34.55
CA ALA A 425 -7.12 7.60 35.93
C ALA A 425 -5.84 7.02 36.55
N ARG A 426 -5.11 6.17 35.81
CA ARG A 426 -3.84 5.60 36.25
C ARG A 426 -2.78 6.68 36.51
N THR A 427 -2.70 7.67 35.62
CA THR A 427 -1.77 8.78 35.78
C THR A 427 -2.13 9.66 36.98
N LEU A 428 -3.41 9.96 37.18
CA LEU A 428 -3.89 10.71 38.35
C LEU A 428 -3.60 10.00 39.67
N TYR A 429 -3.73 8.66 39.70
CA TYR A 429 -3.38 7.86 40.87
C TYR A 429 -1.90 8.05 41.25
N ASN A 430 -0.97 7.94 40.29
CA ASN A 430 0.45 8.12 40.56
C ASN A 430 0.85 9.56 40.88
N ILE A 431 0.09 10.55 40.43
CA ILE A 431 0.29 11.95 40.84
C ILE A 431 -0.10 12.16 42.32
N GLY A 432 -1.07 11.37 42.81
CA GLY A 432 -1.58 11.49 44.18
C GLY A 432 -0.77 10.72 45.25
N LEU A 433 0.08 9.79 44.82
CA LEU A 433 1.07 9.10 45.68
C LEU A 433 2.28 10.00 45.96
#